data_AF-A0A1M6Q5S0-F1
#
_entry.id   AF-A0A1M6Q5S0-F1
#
_cell.length_a   1.000
_cell.length_b   1.000
_cell.length_c   1.000
_cell.angle_alpha   90.00
_cell.angle_beta   90.00
_cell.angle_gamma   90.00
#
_symmetry.space_group_name_H-M   'P 1'
#
loop_
_entity.id
_entity.type
_entity.pdbx_description
1 polymer ?
#
loop_
_entity_poly.entity_id
_entity_poly.type
_entity_poly.pdbx_seq_one_letter_code
_entity_poly.pdbx_strand_id
1 'polypeptide(L)'
;MTILEANKPLPRLNLTLERTVLSAFFPMLQKGCLVLCPKPVSVEEFLLALPGASDINLLEKIQTVFVDGHPVDDIKAAILAPDMEVALSAAMPGALGAVMRRGGYYASMRRHITFQAHESRDGQGAFFITVKLFNLLLSQAGPSLLQNGVVLDSNELEELAKPVEAGFVRGDLDGKKFPKEEAAQILESIQGGAIAIFTIQ
;
A
#
# COMPACT_ATOMS: atom_id res chain seq x y z
N MET A 1 -10.47 5.71 -14.61
CA MET A 1 -10.26 4.71 -15.67
C MET A 1 -9.53 3.56 -15.01
N THR A 2 -10.24 2.47 -14.77
CA THR A 2 -9.79 1.40 -13.87
C THR A 2 -8.69 0.61 -14.56
N ILE A 3 -7.48 0.62 -14.00
CA ILE A 3 -6.28 -0.10 -14.49
C ILE A 3 -6.58 -1.60 -14.74
N LEU A 4 -7.64 -2.12 -14.11
CA LEU A 4 -8.09 -3.51 -14.15
C LEU A 4 -9.04 -3.86 -15.31
N GLU A 5 -9.49 -2.89 -16.12
CA GLU A 5 -10.42 -3.14 -17.25
C GLU A 5 -9.72 -3.65 -18.53
N ALA A 6 -8.39 -3.54 -18.62
CA ALA A 6 -7.64 -4.00 -19.78
C ALA A 6 -7.17 -5.46 -19.58
N ASN A 7 -7.63 -6.35 -20.45
CA ASN A 7 -7.30 -7.78 -20.52
C ASN A 7 -5.82 -8.06 -20.94
N LYS A 8 -4.91 -7.12 -20.68
CA LYS A 8 -3.47 -7.18 -21.00
C LYS A 8 -2.68 -7.17 -19.70
N PRO A 9 -1.73 -8.10 -19.49
CA PRO A 9 -0.94 -8.12 -18.27
C PRO A 9 -0.15 -6.80 -18.16
N LEU A 10 -0.23 -6.16 -17.00
CA LEU A 10 0.57 -4.98 -16.70
C LEU A 10 2.06 -5.35 -16.71
N PRO A 11 2.93 -4.49 -17.26
CA PRO A 11 4.37 -4.69 -17.18
C PRO A 11 4.85 -4.68 -15.72
N ARG A 12 5.95 -5.40 -15.48
CA ARG A 12 6.60 -5.46 -14.16
C ARG A 12 7.78 -4.51 -14.13
N LEU A 13 7.71 -3.53 -13.25
CA LEU A 13 8.76 -2.55 -13.03
C LEU A 13 9.46 -2.88 -11.70
N ASN A 14 10.75 -3.18 -11.73
CA ASN A 14 11.53 -3.35 -10.52
C ASN A 14 12.54 -2.21 -10.42
N LEU A 15 12.56 -1.52 -9.28
CA LEU A 15 13.45 -0.39 -9.04
C LEU A 15 14.14 -0.54 -7.70
N THR A 16 15.46 -0.31 -7.68
CA THR A 16 16.20 -0.04 -6.45
C THR A 16 16.55 1.44 -6.43
N LEU A 17 16.16 2.12 -5.37
CA LEU A 17 16.29 3.57 -5.23
C LEU A 17 16.99 3.92 -3.92
N GLU A 18 17.64 5.08 -3.90
CA GLU A 18 18.15 5.68 -2.69
C GLU A 18 17.02 6.10 -1.74
N ARG A 19 17.27 6.01 -0.43
CA ARG A 19 16.32 6.37 0.62
C ARG A 19 15.86 7.82 0.58
N THR A 20 16.65 8.71 -0.01
CA THR A 20 16.33 10.13 -0.19
C THR A 20 15.05 10.34 -1.01
N VAL A 21 14.70 9.40 -1.89
CA VAL A 21 13.51 9.49 -2.78
C VAL A 21 12.22 9.05 -2.08
N LEU A 22 12.30 8.40 -0.91
CA LEU A 22 11.13 7.81 -0.23
C LEU A 22 9.98 8.81 -0.04
N SER A 23 10.28 10.08 0.27
CA SER A 23 9.26 11.10 0.49
C SER A 23 8.44 11.45 -0.77
N ALA A 24 8.98 11.21 -1.97
CA ALA A 24 8.26 11.41 -3.23
C ALA A 24 7.07 10.45 -3.38
N PHE A 25 7.10 9.30 -2.72
CA PHE A 25 6.00 8.34 -2.73
C PHE A 25 4.88 8.69 -1.76
N PHE A 26 5.09 9.65 -0.83
CA PHE A 26 4.11 9.93 0.22
C PHE A 26 2.75 10.39 -0.31
N PRO A 27 2.65 11.30 -1.30
CA PRO A 27 1.35 11.71 -1.84
C PRO A 27 0.55 10.52 -2.38
N MET A 28 1.20 9.62 -3.13
CA MET A 28 0.59 8.41 -3.67
C MET A 28 0.17 7.45 -2.54
N LEU A 29 1.05 7.19 -1.56
CA LEU A 29 0.74 6.31 -0.42
C LEU A 29 -0.40 6.87 0.46
N GLN A 30 -0.58 8.20 0.52
CA GLN A 30 -1.68 8.84 1.23
C GLN A 30 -2.99 8.78 0.43
N LYS A 31 -2.92 9.01 -0.89
CA LYS A 31 -4.06 8.90 -1.81
C LYS A 31 -4.57 7.47 -1.88
N GLY A 32 -3.68 6.50 -1.72
CA GLY A 32 -3.94 5.06 -1.74
C GLY A 32 -3.37 4.42 -2.99
N CYS A 33 -2.73 3.27 -2.82
CA CYS A 33 -2.21 2.46 -3.91
C CYS A 33 -2.85 1.07 -3.90
N LEU A 34 -2.99 0.48 -5.08
CA LEU A 34 -3.49 -0.88 -5.20
C LEU A 34 -2.40 -1.88 -4.86
N VAL A 35 -2.76 -2.88 -4.06
CA VAL A 35 -1.89 -3.96 -3.62
C VAL A 35 -2.56 -5.29 -3.89
N LEU A 36 -1.79 -6.24 -4.42
CA LEU A 36 -2.28 -7.58 -4.72
C LEU A 36 -2.33 -8.44 -3.44
N CYS A 37 -3.49 -9.01 -3.17
CA CYS A 37 -3.69 -10.07 -2.20
C CYS A 37 -3.84 -11.41 -2.93
N PRO A 38 -3.00 -12.43 -2.66
CA PRO A 38 -3.06 -13.70 -3.38
C PRO A 38 -4.27 -14.57 -3.02
N LYS A 39 -4.87 -14.31 -1.86
CA LYS A 39 -6.02 -15.04 -1.30
C LYS A 39 -6.71 -14.16 -0.26
N PRO A 40 -7.94 -14.50 0.17
CA PRO A 40 -8.55 -13.87 1.33
C PRO A 40 -7.65 -14.03 2.56
N VAL A 41 -7.36 -12.92 3.22
CA VAL A 41 -6.51 -12.82 4.40
C VAL A 41 -7.12 -11.85 5.38
N SER A 42 -6.87 -12.05 6.67
CA SER A 42 -7.17 -11.02 7.67
C SER A 42 -6.26 -9.79 7.50
N VAL A 43 -6.66 -8.66 8.07
CA VAL A 43 -5.79 -7.47 8.17
C VAL A 43 -4.48 -7.83 8.87
N GLU A 44 -4.51 -8.65 9.92
CA GLU A 44 -3.29 -9.09 10.60
C GLU A 44 -2.34 -9.87 9.67
N GLU A 45 -2.87 -10.88 8.99
CA GLU A 45 -2.09 -11.71 8.07
C GLU A 45 -1.50 -10.89 6.92
N PHE A 46 -2.27 -9.94 6.37
CA PHE A 46 -1.78 -9.01 5.35
C PHE A 46 -0.60 -8.19 5.87
N LEU A 47 -0.73 -7.58 7.06
CA LEU A 47 0.33 -6.74 7.64
C LEU A 47 1.59 -7.53 8.00
N LEU A 48 1.45 -8.77 8.47
CA LEU A 48 2.57 -9.66 8.77
C LEU A 48 3.28 -10.17 7.53
N ALA A 49 2.56 -10.28 6.40
CA ALA A 49 3.13 -10.71 5.12
C ALA A 49 3.96 -9.60 4.44
N LEU A 50 3.84 -8.33 4.87
CA LEU A 50 4.62 -7.24 4.28
C LEU A 50 6.13 -7.44 4.53
N PRO A 51 6.99 -7.22 3.52
CA PRO A 51 8.45 -7.31 3.67
C PRO A 51 8.98 -6.47 4.83
N GLY A 52 9.78 -7.08 5.71
CA GLY A 52 10.38 -6.40 6.87
C GLY A 52 9.40 -6.03 7.99
N ALA A 53 8.13 -6.46 7.94
CA ALA A 53 7.12 -6.13 8.95
C ALA A 53 7.53 -6.54 10.38
N SER A 54 8.20 -7.68 10.52
CA SER A 54 8.73 -8.17 11.81
C SER A 54 9.89 -7.32 12.30
N ASP A 55 10.82 -6.94 11.41
CA ASP A 55 12.01 -6.16 11.77
C ASP A 55 11.65 -4.78 12.33
N ILE A 56 10.51 -4.23 11.91
CA ILE A 56 10.03 -2.92 12.34
C ILE A 56 8.94 -2.98 13.40
N ASN A 57 8.54 -4.17 13.90
CA ASN A 57 7.38 -4.35 14.78
C ASN A 57 6.12 -3.62 14.26
N LEU A 58 5.80 -3.82 12.97
CA LEU A 58 4.80 -3.02 12.26
C LEU A 58 3.42 -3.04 12.95
N LEU A 59 2.98 -4.20 13.44
CA LEU A 59 1.69 -4.34 14.12
C LEU A 59 1.56 -3.47 15.38
N GLU A 60 2.65 -3.28 16.11
CA GLU A 60 2.66 -2.45 17.33
C GLU A 60 2.61 -0.97 17.00
N LYS A 61 3.20 -0.58 15.87
CA LYS A 61 3.22 0.81 15.39
C LYS A 61 1.87 1.25 14.88
N ILE A 62 1.08 0.34 14.31
CA ILE A 62 -0.27 0.62 13.79
C ILE A 62 -1.26 0.67 14.95
N GLN A 63 -1.72 1.87 15.33
CA GLN A 63 -2.76 2.03 16.36
C GLN A 63 -4.14 2.27 15.78
N THR A 64 -4.26 2.61 14.50
CA THR A 64 -5.55 2.84 13.86
C THR A 64 -5.60 2.12 12.51
N VAL A 65 -6.66 1.36 12.32
CA VAL A 65 -7.00 0.66 11.09
C VAL A 65 -8.43 1.02 10.75
N PHE A 66 -8.67 1.40 9.50
CA PHE A 66 -9.99 1.47 8.91
C PHE A 66 -10.08 0.52 7.72
N VAL A 67 -11.23 -0.12 7.56
CA VAL A 67 -11.62 -0.85 6.35
C VAL A 67 -12.89 -0.20 5.81
N ASP A 68 -12.86 0.27 4.56
CA ASP A 68 -13.94 1.04 3.92
C ASP A 68 -14.46 2.20 4.80
N GLY A 69 -13.54 2.91 5.45
CA GLY A 69 -13.85 4.02 6.35
C GLY A 69 -14.36 3.62 7.74
N HIS A 70 -14.49 2.32 8.04
CA HIS A 70 -14.97 1.81 9.32
C HIS A 70 -13.80 1.39 10.20
N PRO A 71 -13.72 1.86 11.46
CA PRO A 71 -12.64 1.45 12.36
C PRO A 71 -12.66 -0.06 12.60
N VAL A 72 -11.47 -0.67 12.69
CA VAL A 72 -11.30 -2.10 12.99
C VAL A 72 -10.74 -2.26 14.40
N ASP A 73 -11.46 -3.00 15.25
CA ASP A 73 -11.02 -3.35 16.60
C ASP A 73 -10.26 -4.68 16.64
N ASP A 74 -10.77 -5.69 15.94
CA ASP A 74 -10.15 -7.02 15.81
C ASP A 74 -9.63 -7.23 14.38
N ILE A 75 -8.32 -7.01 14.20
CA ILE A 75 -7.66 -7.19 12.91
C ILE A 75 -7.48 -8.66 12.50
N LYS A 76 -7.67 -9.61 13.41
CA LYS A 76 -7.61 -11.04 13.10
C LYS A 76 -8.91 -11.52 12.46
N ALA A 77 -10.03 -10.96 12.93
CA ALA A 77 -11.37 -11.26 12.41
C ALA A 77 -11.74 -10.45 11.16
N ALA A 78 -11.06 -9.32 10.90
CA ALA A 78 -11.32 -8.47 9.74
C ALA A 78 -10.70 -9.07 8.46
N ILE A 79 -11.50 -9.84 7.71
CA ILE A 79 -11.10 -10.46 6.45
C ILE A 79 -11.20 -9.44 5.31
N LEU A 80 -10.11 -9.28 4.56
CA LEU A 80 -10.03 -8.44 3.38
C LEU A 80 -10.62 -9.16 2.17
N ALA A 81 -11.33 -8.38 1.35
CA ALA A 81 -12.00 -8.83 0.13
C ALA A 81 -11.64 -7.89 -1.05
N PRO A 82 -11.97 -8.28 -2.29
CA PRO A 82 -11.73 -7.44 -3.46
C PRO A 82 -12.30 -6.02 -3.31
N ASP A 83 -11.58 -5.04 -3.84
CA ASP A 83 -11.96 -3.63 -3.95
C ASP A 83 -12.13 -2.88 -2.61
N MET A 84 -11.78 -3.51 -1.48
CA MET A 84 -11.77 -2.86 -0.18
C MET A 84 -10.64 -1.83 -0.05
N GLU A 85 -10.91 -0.79 0.74
CA GLU A 85 -9.92 0.22 1.13
C GLU A 85 -9.46 0.01 2.57
N VAL A 86 -8.15 -0.10 2.78
CA VAL A 86 -7.52 -0.22 4.09
C VAL A 86 -6.70 1.03 4.38
N ALA A 87 -7.09 1.80 5.39
CA ALA A 87 -6.32 2.95 5.86
C ALA A 87 -5.61 2.64 7.18
N LEU A 88 -4.29 2.85 7.21
CA LEU A 88 -3.43 2.56 8.35
C LEU A 88 -2.82 3.85 8.90
N SER A 89 -2.83 4.01 10.22
CA SER A 89 -2.15 5.13 10.90
C SER A 89 -1.46 4.69 12.19
N ALA A 90 -0.33 5.34 12.49
CA ALA A 90 0.48 5.04 13.66
C ALA A 90 -0.19 5.57 14.93
N ALA A 91 -0.38 6.88 15.01
CA ALA A 91 -1.15 7.53 16.05
C ALA A 91 -1.85 8.74 15.43
N MET A 92 -3.14 8.88 15.70
CA MET A 92 -3.88 10.10 15.39
C MET A 92 -3.87 10.99 16.64
N PRO A 93 -3.43 12.26 16.57
CA PRO A 93 -3.52 13.18 17.69
C PRO A 93 -4.97 13.65 17.94
N GLY A 94 -5.24 14.10 19.16
CA GLY A 94 -6.52 14.72 19.54
C GLY A 94 -7.64 13.75 19.88
N ALA A 95 -8.82 14.30 20.16
CA ALA A 95 -9.99 13.53 20.64
C ALA A 95 -10.44 12.46 19.64
N LEU A 96 -10.42 12.79 18.33
CA LEU A 96 -10.76 11.83 17.28
C LEU A 96 -9.81 10.63 17.30
N GLY A 97 -8.50 10.85 17.49
CA GLY A 97 -7.53 9.78 17.58
C GLY A 97 -7.68 8.92 18.83
N ALA A 98 -8.04 9.51 19.97
CA ALA A 98 -8.33 8.77 21.19
C ALA A 98 -9.52 7.80 21.04
N VAL A 99 -10.55 8.21 20.29
CA VAL A 99 -11.72 7.37 19.98
C VAL A 99 -11.42 6.36 18.87
N MET A 100 -10.58 6.73 17.89
CA MET A 100 -10.24 5.89 16.74
C MET A 100 -9.07 4.90 16.96
N ARG A 101 -8.45 4.92 18.13
CA ARG A 101 -7.39 3.97 18.50
C ARG A 101 -7.94 2.54 18.71
N ARG A 102 -7.40 1.58 17.97
CA ARG A 102 -7.65 0.13 18.14
C ARG A 102 -7.34 -0.30 19.56
N GLY A 103 -8.27 -1.05 20.17
CA GLY A 103 -8.13 -1.55 21.53
C GLY A 103 -8.00 -0.45 22.60
N GLY A 104 -8.38 0.79 22.28
CA GLY A 104 -8.32 1.92 23.21
C GLY A 104 -9.49 1.94 24.20
N TYR A 105 -9.34 2.71 25.28
CA TYR A 105 -10.34 2.88 26.33
C TYR A 105 -11.73 3.31 25.80
N TYR A 106 -11.74 4.08 24.71
CA TYR A 106 -12.94 4.60 24.07
C TYR A 106 -13.51 3.72 22.95
N ALA A 107 -13.00 2.50 22.75
CA ALA A 107 -13.50 1.59 21.71
C ALA A 107 -15.03 1.34 21.84
N SER A 108 -15.55 1.38 23.06
CA SER A 108 -16.99 1.25 23.33
C SER A 108 -17.86 2.32 22.65
N MET A 109 -17.30 3.50 22.35
CA MET A 109 -18.01 4.65 21.77
C MET A 109 -18.21 4.54 20.25
N ARG A 110 -17.47 3.65 19.58
CA ARG A 110 -17.56 3.44 18.12
C ARG A 110 -18.20 2.11 17.73
N ARG A 111 -18.75 1.35 18.68
CA ARG A 111 -19.31 0.00 18.46
C ARG A 111 -20.34 -0.11 17.34
N HIS A 112 -21.06 0.98 17.02
CA HIS A 112 -22.06 1.01 15.95
C HIS A 112 -21.48 1.30 14.56
N ILE A 113 -20.22 1.71 14.47
CA ILE A 113 -19.53 2.04 13.21
C ILE A 113 -18.28 1.18 12.98
N THR A 114 -17.97 0.25 13.89
CA THR A 114 -16.86 -0.70 13.72
C THR A 114 -17.16 -1.64 12.56
N PHE A 115 -16.16 -1.92 11.73
CA PHE A 115 -16.27 -2.88 10.63
C PHE A 115 -16.71 -4.24 11.17
N GLN A 116 -17.74 -4.82 10.57
CA GLN A 116 -18.13 -6.20 10.79
C GLN A 116 -17.79 -7.00 9.54
N ALA A 117 -17.04 -8.09 9.71
CA ALA A 117 -16.73 -8.98 8.61
C ALA A 117 -18.05 -9.51 8.03
N HIS A 118 -18.31 -9.20 6.75
CA HIS A 118 -19.40 -9.84 6.02
C HIS A 118 -18.96 -11.21 5.54
N GLU A 119 -19.90 -12.16 5.51
CA GLU A 119 -19.68 -13.49 4.95
C GLU A 119 -19.04 -13.36 3.57
N SER A 120 -17.88 -13.97 3.42
CA SER A 120 -17.06 -13.90 2.22
C SER A 120 -17.87 -14.41 1.04
N ARG A 121 -18.08 -13.57 0.02
CA ARG A 121 -18.44 -14.09 -1.31
C ARG A 121 -17.26 -14.95 -1.75
N ASP A 122 -17.54 -16.20 -2.15
CA ASP A 122 -16.56 -17.16 -2.68
C ASP A 122 -15.68 -16.53 -3.77
N GLY A 123 -14.59 -15.90 -3.36
CA GLY A 123 -13.60 -15.29 -4.23
C GLY A 123 -12.41 -16.21 -4.34
N GLN A 124 -12.51 -17.22 -5.22
CA GLN A 124 -11.35 -18.02 -5.58
C GLN A 124 -10.44 -17.19 -6.49
N GLY A 125 -9.34 -16.67 -5.95
CA GLY A 125 -8.31 -16.01 -6.75
C GLY A 125 -7.61 -14.86 -6.04
N ALA A 126 -6.54 -14.37 -6.67
CA ALA A 126 -5.88 -13.16 -6.24
C ALA A 126 -6.76 -11.93 -6.57
N PHE A 127 -6.76 -10.93 -5.70
CA PHE A 127 -7.55 -9.72 -5.85
C PHE A 127 -6.75 -8.50 -5.41
N PHE A 128 -7.23 -7.31 -5.74
CA PHE A 128 -6.63 -6.06 -5.31
C PHE A 128 -7.42 -5.42 -4.18
N ILE A 129 -6.68 -4.78 -3.27
CA ILE A 129 -7.20 -3.83 -2.28
C ILE A 129 -6.50 -2.50 -2.46
N THR A 130 -7.10 -1.42 -1.97
CA THR A 130 -6.44 -0.12 -1.87
C THR A 130 -5.86 0.05 -0.48
N VAL A 131 -4.58 0.39 -0.35
CA VAL A 131 -3.93 0.63 0.95
C VAL A 131 -3.49 2.09 1.04
N LYS A 132 -3.86 2.74 2.15
CA LYS A 132 -3.48 4.12 2.48
C LYS A 132 -2.66 4.16 3.75
N LEU A 133 -1.58 4.95 3.72
CA LEU A 133 -0.72 5.19 4.88
C LEU A 133 -0.81 6.64 5.34
N PHE A 134 -0.86 6.85 6.65
CA PHE A 134 -0.91 8.18 7.24
C PHE A 134 0.14 8.37 8.34
N ASN A 135 0.48 9.63 8.60
CA ASN A 135 1.36 10.06 9.67
C ASN A 135 2.71 9.34 9.60
N LEU A 136 3.21 8.85 10.75
CA LEU A 136 4.50 8.16 10.83
C LEU A 136 4.56 6.84 10.05
N LEU A 137 3.42 6.25 9.65
CA LEU A 137 3.45 5.03 8.84
C LEU A 137 3.94 5.26 7.41
N LEU A 138 3.89 6.49 6.90
CA LEU A 138 4.43 6.80 5.57
C LEU A 138 5.92 6.44 5.48
N SER A 139 6.70 6.82 6.48
CA SER A 139 8.14 6.53 6.52
C SER A 139 8.47 5.15 7.10
N GLN A 140 7.59 4.58 7.93
CA GLN A 140 7.85 3.32 8.62
C GLN A 140 7.35 2.09 7.85
N ALA A 141 6.15 2.15 7.29
CA ALA A 141 5.50 1.06 6.56
C ALA A 141 5.55 1.26 5.04
N GLY A 142 5.76 2.49 4.56
CA GLY A 142 5.87 2.80 3.14
C GLY A 142 6.90 1.93 2.41
N PRO A 143 8.15 1.78 2.89
CA PRO A 143 9.13 0.91 2.25
C PRO A 143 8.66 -0.55 2.13
N SER A 144 8.07 -1.10 3.19
CA SER A 144 7.52 -2.46 3.19
C SER A 144 6.40 -2.63 2.15
N LEU A 145 5.51 -1.65 2.05
CA LEU A 145 4.42 -1.66 1.07
C LEU A 145 4.93 -1.56 -0.36
N LEU A 146 5.89 -0.65 -0.62
CA LEU A 146 6.52 -0.49 -1.93
C LEU A 146 7.31 -1.74 -2.35
N GLN A 147 7.95 -2.43 -1.39
CA GLN A 147 8.69 -3.67 -1.64
C GLN A 147 7.75 -4.88 -1.86
N ASN A 148 6.54 -4.87 -1.29
CA ASN A 148 5.54 -5.89 -1.56
C ASN A 148 5.04 -5.83 -3.01
N GLY A 149 5.09 -4.65 -3.62
CA GLY A 149 4.59 -4.37 -4.95
C GLY A 149 3.28 -3.60 -4.92
N VAL A 150 3.21 -2.56 -5.74
CA VAL A 150 2.06 -1.67 -5.89
C VAL A 150 1.70 -1.53 -7.36
N VAL A 151 0.43 -1.29 -7.67
CA VAL A 151 0.02 -0.91 -9.03
C VAL A 151 0.06 0.61 -9.14
N LEU A 152 0.70 1.09 -10.21
CA LEU A 152 0.76 2.50 -10.56
C LEU A 152 0.04 2.74 -11.87
N ASP A 153 -0.79 3.78 -11.94
CA ASP A 153 -1.29 4.27 -13.23
C ASP A 153 -0.23 5.12 -13.97
N SER A 154 -0.52 5.46 -15.22
CA SER A 154 0.40 6.26 -16.03
C SER A 154 0.67 7.66 -15.46
N ASN A 155 -0.29 8.28 -14.77
CA ASN A 155 -0.08 9.60 -14.15
C ASN A 155 0.85 9.47 -12.93
N GLU A 156 0.67 8.42 -12.13
CA GLU A 156 1.53 8.14 -10.98
C GLU A 156 2.96 7.82 -11.42
N LEU A 157 3.12 7.10 -12.54
CA LEU A 157 4.43 6.86 -13.14
C LEU A 157 5.10 8.15 -13.64
N GLU A 158 4.34 9.04 -14.27
CA GLU A 158 4.83 10.35 -14.73
C GLU A 158 5.23 11.24 -13.54
N GLU A 159 4.42 11.31 -12.49
CA GLU A 159 4.72 12.06 -11.26
C GLU A 159 5.99 11.55 -10.56
N LEU A 160 6.23 10.23 -10.61
CA LEU A 160 7.40 9.60 -10.00
C LEU A 160 8.65 9.58 -10.89
N ALA A 161 8.54 9.91 -12.19
CA ALA A 161 9.65 9.77 -13.15
C ALA A 161 10.92 10.53 -12.71
N LYS A 162 10.79 11.83 -12.40
CA LYS A 162 11.93 12.67 -11.97
C LYS A 162 12.49 12.26 -10.61
N PRO A 163 11.67 12.03 -9.56
CA PRO A 163 12.18 11.50 -8.30
C PRO A 163 12.92 10.16 -8.45
N VAL A 164 12.38 9.24 -9.25
CA VAL A 164 12.98 7.93 -9.50
C VAL A 164 14.33 8.07 -10.18
N GLU A 165 14.44 8.88 -11.23
CA GLU A 165 15.71 9.15 -11.91
C GLU A 165 16.75 9.72 -10.93
N ALA A 166 16.36 10.67 -10.08
CA ALA A 166 17.27 11.33 -9.15
C ALA A 166 17.97 10.34 -8.21
N GLY A 167 17.23 9.43 -7.58
CA GLY A 167 17.79 8.40 -6.68
C GLY A 167 17.91 7.01 -7.29
N PHE A 168 17.96 6.89 -8.61
CA PHE A 168 18.08 5.60 -9.29
C PHE A 168 19.39 4.89 -8.93
N VAL A 169 19.30 3.64 -8.47
CA VAL A 169 20.45 2.75 -8.26
C VAL A 169 20.50 1.69 -9.37
N ARG A 170 19.38 1.01 -9.62
CA ARG A 170 19.21 0.03 -10.70
C ARG A 170 17.72 -0.22 -10.96
N GLY A 171 17.39 -0.72 -12.13
CA GLY A 171 16.05 -1.12 -12.46
C GLY A 171 15.95 -2.05 -13.66
N ASP A 172 14.81 -2.70 -13.77
CA ASP A 172 14.41 -3.47 -14.94
C ASP A 172 12.91 -3.31 -15.21
N LEU A 173 12.57 -3.36 -16.50
CA LEU A 173 11.20 -3.44 -16.99
C LEU A 173 11.04 -4.79 -17.66
N ASP A 174 10.13 -5.62 -17.14
CA ASP A 174 9.93 -7.01 -17.57
C ASP A 174 11.23 -7.82 -17.62
N GLY A 175 12.13 -7.59 -16.66
CA GLY A 175 13.44 -8.26 -16.59
C GLY A 175 14.52 -7.64 -17.49
N LYS A 176 14.18 -6.68 -18.36
CA LYS A 176 15.17 -5.94 -19.16
C LYS A 176 15.69 -4.75 -18.37
N LYS A 177 16.96 -4.84 -17.97
CA LYS A 177 17.65 -3.74 -17.27
C LYS A 177 17.78 -2.50 -18.16
N PHE A 178 17.72 -1.34 -17.52
CA PHE A 178 17.94 -0.04 -18.17
C PHE A 178 18.86 0.85 -17.32
N PRO A 179 19.60 1.76 -17.95
CA PRO A 179 20.49 2.69 -17.25
C PRO A 179 19.72 3.86 -16.65
N LYS A 180 20.37 4.63 -15.76
CA LYS A 180 19.75 5.74 -15.02
C LYS A 180 19.16 6.79 -15.95
N GLU A 181 19.87 7.10 -17.03
CA GLU A 181 19.54 8.15 -18.00
C GLU A 181 18.26 7.84 -18.78
N GLU A 182 17.84 6.56 -18.81
CA GLU A 182 16.60 6.13 -19.46
C GLU A 182 15.44 5.98 -18.46
N ALA A 183 15.69 6.10 -17.15
CA ALA A 183 14.70 5.75 -16.12
C ALA A 183 13.42 6.60 -16.22
N ALA A 184 13.56 7.93 -16.28
CA ALA A 184 12.40 8.82 -16.40
C ALA A 184 11.61 8.55 -17.69
N GLN A 185 12.32 8.47 -18.83
CA GLN A 185 11.71 8.19 -20.13
C GLN A 185 10.97 6.84 -20.16
N ILE A 186 11.52 5.81 -19.51
CA ILE A 186 10.88 4.50 -19.42
C ILE A 186 9.60 4.59 -18.62
N LEU A 187 9.62 5.23 -17.45
CA LEU A 187 8.42 5.39 -16.62
C LEU A 187 7.31 6.14 -17.38
N GLU A 188 7.66 7.23 -18.05
CA GLU A 188 6.74 8.04 -18.86
C GLU A 188 6.20 7.28 -20.10
N SER A 189 6.96 6.30 -20.61
CA SER A 189 6.54 5.49 -21.77
C SER A 189 5.52 4.40 -21.44
N ILE A 190 5.33 4.06 -20.16
CA ILE A 190 4.45 2.99 -19.73
C ILE A 190 2.98 3.44 -19.83
N GLN A 191 2.29 2.89 -20.82
CA GLN A 191 0.86 3.13 -21.02
C GLN A 191 0.00 2.12 -20.26
N GLY A 192 -1.01 2.62 -19.54
CA GLY A 192 -1.99 1.80 -18.83
C GLY A 192 -1.56 1.36 -17.43
N GLY A 193 -0.34 1.69 -17.01
CA GLY A 193 0.18 1.43 -15.67
C GLY A 193 1.16 0.25 -15.59
N ALA A 194 1.67 -0.02 -14.39
CA ALA A 194 2.61 -1.10 -14.11
C ALA A 194 2.39 -1.71 -12.72
N ILE A 195 2.81 -2.96 -12.55
CA ILE A 195 3.05 -3.54 -11.23
C ILE A 195 4.50 -3.21 -10.87
N ALA A 196 4.69 -2.33 -9.89
CA ALA A 196 5.99 -1.81 -9.52
C ALA A 196 6.43 -2.30 -8.14
N ILE A 197 7.64 -2.84 -8.06
CA ILE A 197 8.31 -3.23 -6.81
C ILE A 197 9.49 -2.30 -6.61
N PHE A 198 9.56 -1.64 -5.45
CA PHE A 198 10.65 -0.75 -5.10
C PHE A 198 11.44 -1.27 -3.90
N THR A 199 12.76 -1.30 -4.03
CA THR A 199 13.69 -1.52 -2.92
C THR A 199 14.34 -0.20 -2.56
N ILE A 200 14.17 0.25 -1.32
CA ILE A 200 14.72 1.51 -0.82
C ILE A 200 15.97 1.23 0.01
N GLN A 201 17.11 1.83 -0.33
CA GLN A 201 18.42 1.60 0.32
C GLN A 201 19.02 2.89 0.90
#